data_AF-X1FL05-F1
#
_entry.id   AF-X1FL05-F1
#
_cell.length_a   1.000
_cell.length_b   1.000
_cell.length_c   1.000
_cell.angle_alpha   90.00
_cell.angle_beta   90.00
_cell.angle_gamma   90.00
#
_symmetry.space_group_name_H-M   'P 1'
#
loop_
_entity.id
_entity.type
_entity.pdbx_description
1 polymer ?
#
loop_
_entity_poly.entity_id
_entity_poly.type
_entity_poly.pdbx_seq_one_letter_code
_entity_poly.pdbx_strand_id
1 'polypeptide(L)'
;YGRNLVFSFNVSDTEGVSYVKIALLNENNEWFNITRDYKGTNTEITIRTVDLTGGIWYVYVYVIDTDGTVISLIDDYDMAPQGIRIIPDVLSSYLPWIVFFVGLIIGVLAGIGVIYKYFKSKFGESQAVSPKKRETTSKKQVPKKKVKPKIVEEDLKEKRLSPL
;
A
#
# COMPACT_ATOMS: atom_id res chain seq x y z
N TYR A 1 2.52 4.86 12.11
CA TYR A 1 1.71 5.33 13.26
C TYR A 1 1.53 6.83 13.16
N GLY A 2 0.55 7.39 13.87
CA GLY A 2 0.23 8.81 13.80
C GLY A 2 1.24 9.72 14.50
N ARG A 3 0.87 10.99 14.70
CA ARG A 3 1.65 11.95 15.50
C ARG A 3 1.71 11.51 16.96
N ASN A 4 2.72 11.96 17.70
CA ASN A 4 2.77 11.76 19.15
C ASN A 4 1.63 12.51 19.85
N LEU A 5 1.17 11.97 20.98
CA LEU A 5 0.28 12.68 21.89
C LEU A 5 1.15 13.52 22.84
N VAL A 6 0.78 14.78 23.00
CA VAL A 6 1.49 15.75 23.83
C VAL A 6 0.50 16.31 24.85
N PHE A 7 0.80 16.12 26.13
CA PHE A 7 0.02 16.64 27.25
C PHE A 7 0.86 17.67 27.99
N SER A 8 0.42 18.92 27.98
CA SER A 8 1.07 20.03 28.68
C SER A 8 0.31 20.33 29.97
N PHE A 9 1.04 20.56 31.05
CA PHE A 9 0.46 20.76 32.38
C PHE A 9 0.77 22.15 32.92
N ASN A 10 -0.28 22.85 33.33
CA ASN A 10 -0.20 24.11 34.06
C ASN A 10 -1.15 24.01 35.26
N VAL A 11 -0.63 23.56 36.39
CA VAL A 11 -1.41 23.28 37.59
C VAL A 11 -0.72 23.98 38.76
N SER A 12 -1.51 24.55 39.65
CA SER A 12 -1.04 25.22 40.85
C SER A 12 -1.73 24.64 42.06
N ASP A 13 -0.97 24.38 43.09
CA ASP A 13 -1.46 24.03 44.41
C ASP A 13 -0.70 24.82 45.49
N THR A 14 -1.33 25.06 46.65
CA THR A 14 -0.76 25.84 47.75
C THR A 14 0.41 25.15 48.45
N GLU A 15 0.39 23.83 48.53
CA GLU A 15 1.42 22.98 49.16
C GLU A 15 2.44 22.50 48.12
N GLY A 16 2.00 22.38 46.87
CA GLY A 16 2.83 22.23 45.69
C GLY A 16 2.55 20.93 44.95
N VAL A 17 2.92 20.89 43.67
CA VAL A 17 2.67 19.70 42.85
C VAL A 17 3.96 18.89 42.69
N SER A 18 3.90 17.60 43.02
CA SER A 18 5.05 16.70 42.89
C SER A 18 5.09 15.97 41.55
N TYR A 19 3.97 15.39 41.14
CA TYR A 19 3.90 14.57 39.93
C TYR A 19 2.65 14.83 39.13
N VAL A 20 2.74 14.56 37.83
CA VAL A 20 1.61 14.47 36.93
C VAL A 20 1.59 13.08 36.29
N LYS A 21 0.41 12.53 36.08
CA LYS A 21 0.22 11.20 35.49
C LYS A 21 -0.86 11.23 34.42
N ILE A 22 -0.57 10.59 33.30
CA ILE A 22 -1.56 10.24 32.28
C ILE A 22 -1.79 8.74 32.37
N ALA A 23 -3.06 8.35 32.41
CA ALA A 23 -3.49 6.97 32.21
C ALA A 23 -4.40 6.92 30.99
N LEU A 24 -4.14 5.97 30.09
CA LEU A 24 -4.93 5.71 28.91
C LEU A 24 -5.56 4.33 29.05
N LEU A 25 -6.87 4.23 28.81
CA LEU A 25 -7.62 2.98 28.82
C LEU A 25 -8.20 2.70 27.43
N ASN A 26 -7.96 1.52 26.88
CA ASN A 26 -8.58 1.15 25.60
C ASN A 26 -9.84 0.28 25.76
N GLU A 27 -10.49 0.01 24.64
CA GLU A 27 -11.71 -0.83 24.57
C GLU A 27 -11.48 -2.28 25.02
N ASN A 28 -10.24 -2.76 25.02
CA ASN A 28 -9.85 -4.08 25.51
C ASN A 28 -9.54 -4.10 27.02
N ASN A 29 -9.79 -2.99 27.72
CA ASN A 29 -9.47 -2.82 29.13
C ASN A 29 -7.96 -2.85 29.44
N GLU A 30 -7.11 -2.53 28.46
CA GLU A 30 -5.68 -2.40 28.62
C GLU A 30 -5.32 -0.97 29.06
N TRP A 31 -4.43 -0.87 30.05
CA TRP A 31 -3.97 0.39 30.61
C TRP A 31 -2.57 0.74 30.13
N PHE A 32 -2.38 1.98 29.71
CA PHE A 32 -1.07 2.58 29.47
C PHE A 32 -0.89 3.77 30.41
N ASN A 33 0.13 3.73 31.27
CA ASN A 33 0.35 4.74 32.31
C ASN A 33 1.73 5.36 32.18
N ILE A 34 1.80 6.68 32.36
CA ILE A 34 3.06 7.41 32.42
C ILE A 34 2.97 8.51 33.48
N THR A 35 4.01 8.60 34.31
CA THR A 35 4.13 9.59 35.39
C THR A 35 5.42 10.38 35.19
N ARG A 36 5.38 11.67 35.52
CA ARG A 36 6.53 12.57 35.48
C ARG A 36 6.53 13.52 36.66
N ASP A 37 7.72 13.90 37.11
CA ASP A 37 7.90 15.00 38.07
C ASP A 37 7.35 16.30 37.48
N TYR A 38 6.60 17.05 38.28
CA TYR A 38 6.12 18.36 37.90
C TYR A 38 7.23 19.40 38.05
N LYS A 39 7.49 20.14 36.97
CA LYS A 39 8.54 21.17 36.87
C LYS A 39 7.94 22.53 36.51
N GLY A 40 6.71 22.80 36.96
CA GLY A 40 5.98 24.03 36.63
C GLY A 40 5.40 24.00 35.21
N THR A 41 5.28 25.18 34.60
CA THR A 41 4.63 25.39 33.29
C THR A 41 5.31 24.69 32.11
N ASN A 42 6.53 24.21 32.29
CA ASN A 42 7.28 23.49 31.27
C ASN A 42 7.08 21.96 31.33
N THR A 43 6.15 21.49 32.17
CA THR A 43 5.91 20.06 32.33
C THR A 43 5.10 19.52 31.16
N GLU A 44 5.68 18.56 30.47
CA GLU A 44 5.05 17.87 29.34
C GLU A 44 5.21 16.35 29.47
N ILE A 45 4.15 15.62 29.11
CA ILE A 45 4.19 14.19 28.85
C ILE A 45 3.96 13.96 27.36
N THR A 46 4.97 13.40 26.70
CA THR A 46 4.87 12.95 25.31
C THR A 46 4.69 11.43 25.27
N ILE A 47 3.62 10.95 24.64
CA ILE A 47 3.35 9.53 24.40
C ILE A 47 3.46 9.27 22.90
N ARG A 48 4.33 8.35 22.50
CA ARG A 48 4.45 7.98 21.08
C ARG A 48 3.28 7.07 20.72
N THR A 49 2.56 7.39 19.64
CA THR A 49 1.42 6.56 19.22
C THR A 49 1.83 5.21 18.62
N VAL A 50 3.13 5.00 18.38
CA VAL A 50 3.71 3.68 18.05
C VAL A 50 3.62 2.71 19.22
N ASP A 51 3.60 3.22 20.45
CA ASP A 51 3.55 2.41 21.68
C ASP A 51 2.10 2.03 22.04
N LEU A 52 1.11 2.54 21.29
CA LEU A 52 -0.31 2.30 21.49
C LEU A 52 -0.88 1.44 20.35
N THR A 53 -1.82 0.57 20.68
CA THR A 53 -2.62 -0.13 19.69
C THR A 53 -3.59 0.83 19.01
N GLY A 54 -3.95 0.54 17.75
CA GLY A 54 -4.96 1.30 17.03
C GLY A 54 -6.34 1.11 17.66
N GLY A 55 -7.15 2.16 17.71
CA GLY A 55 -8.45 2.14 18.38
C GLY A 55 -8.72 3.39 19.21
N ILE A 56 -9.76 3.35 20.04
CA ILE A 56 -10.10 4.44 20.97
C ILE A 56 -9.36 4.20 22.29
N TRP A 57 -8.76 5.27 22.81
CA TRP A 57 -8.16 5.34 24.13
C TRP A 57 -8.82 6.47 24.93
N TYR A 58 -9.35 6.16 26.10
CA TYR A 58 -9.90 7.13 27.05
C TYR A 58 -8.77 7.66 27.94
N VAL A 59 -8.69 8.99 28.05
CA VAL A 59 -7.63 9.69 28.76
C VAL A 59 -8.10 10.05 30.16
N TYR A 60 -7.28 9.69 31.15
CA TYR A 60 -7.39 10.12 32.53
C TYR A 60 -6.14 10.90 32.91
N VAL A 61 -6.36 12.07 33.50
CA VAL A 61 -5.31 13.02 33.86
C VAL A 61 -5.32 13.16 35.37
N TYR A 62 -4.19 12.86 36.01
CA TYR A 62 -4.03 12.95 37.45
C TYR A 62 -2.91 13.91 37.79
N VAL A 63 -3.11 14.63 38.89
CA VAL A 63 -2.11 15.48 39.55
C VAL A 63 -1.91 14.95 40.95
N ILE A 64 -0.65 14.86 41.37
CA ILE A 64 -0.25 14.31 42.66
C ILE A 64 0.52 15.40 43.41
N ASP A 65 -0.02 15.80 44.54
CA ASP A 65 0.56 16.78 45.46
C ASP A 65 1.79 16.20 46.18
N THR A 66 2.60 17.08 46.77
CA THR A 66 3.67 16.80 47.73
C THR A 66 3.27 15.95 48.94
N ASP A 67 2.02 16.01 49.40
CA ASP A 67 1.52 15.17 50.49
C ASP A 67 1.04 13.78 50.02
N GLY A 68 1.01 13.55 48.70
CA GLY A 68 0.54 12.31 48.07
C GLY A 68 -0.96 12.31 47.74
N THR A 69 -1.68 13.40 47.97
CA THR A 69 -3.07 13.58 47.53
C THR A 69 -3.14 13.53 46.01
N VAL A 70 -4.10 12.76 45.48
CA VAL A 70 -4.30 12.58 44.05
C VAL A 70 -5.62 13.19 43.65
N ILE A 71 -5.57 14.17 42.74
CA ILE A 71 -6.75 14.75 42.10
C ILE A 71 -6.78 14.35 40.63
N SER A 72 -7.98 14.12 40.12
CA SER A 72 -8.21 13.80 38.71
C SER A 72 -9.01 14.90 38.05
N LEU A 73 -8.73 15.18 36.77
CA LEU A 73 -9.51 16.17 36.00
C LEU A 73 -11.01 15.83 35.92
N ILE A 74 -11.35 14.55 36.04
CA ILE A 74 -12.74 14.09 36.00
C ILE A 74 -13.46 14.22 37.35
N ASP A 75 -12.73 14.32 38.46
CA ASP A 75 -13.34 14.34 39.81
C ASP A 75 -13.96 15.72 40.10
N ASP A 76 -13.35 16.79 39.61
CA ASP A 76 -13.74 18.17 39.96
C ASP A 76 -14.76 18.80 38.99
N TYR A 77 -14.95 18.23 37.81
CA TYR A 77 -15.65 18.89 36.70
C TYR A 77 -16.87 18.14 36.15
N ASP A 78 -17.29 17.03 36.77
CA ASP A 78 -18.35 16.14 36.24
C ASP A 78 -18.12 15.75 34.76
N MET A 79 -16.86 15.74 34.32
CA MET A 79 -16.49 15.46 32.95
C MET A 79 -16.23 13.97 32.78
N ALA A 80 -16.84 13.37 31.76
CA ALA A 80 -16.45 12.04 31.33
C ALA A 80 -15.01 12.05 30.75
N PRO A 81 -14.28 10.93 30.84
CA PRO A 81 -12.97 10.78 30.22
C PRO A 81 -13.01 11.09 28.72
N GLN A 82 -12.02 11.84 28.24
CA GLN A 82 -11.94 12.23 26.83
C GLN A 82 -11.37 11.08 25.98
N GLY A 83 -12.01 10.75 24.87
CA GLY A 83 -11.57 9.69 23.96
C GLY A 83 -10.68 10.22 22.82
N ILE A 84 -9.53 9.58 22.61
CA ILE A 84 -8.64 9.83 21.47
C ILE A 84 -8.62 8.58 20.58
N ARG A 85 -8.82 8.75 19.27
CA ARG A 85 -8.71 7.66 18.30
C ARG A 85 -7.32 7.61 17.68
N ILE A 86 -6.61 6.51 17.91
CA ILE A 86 -5.32 6.22 17.27
C ILE A 86 -5.57 5.51 15.95
N ILE A 87 -5.24 6.20 14.85
CA ILE A 87 -5.31 5.64 13.50
C ILE A 87 -3.87 5.31 13.06
N PRO A 88 -3.52 4.03 12.89
CA PRO A 88 -2.17 3.66 12.50
C PRO A 88 -1.94 4.05 11.04
N ASP A 89 -1.08 5.04 10.83
CA ASP A 89 -0.58 5.35 9.49
C ASP A 89 0.59 4.41 9.14
N VAL A 90 0.27 3.27 8.53
CA VAL A 90 1.27 2.33 8.01
C VAL A 90 1.66 2.65 6.58
N LEU A 91 0.75 3.21 5.79
CA LEU A 91 0.94 3.34 4.35
C LEU A 91 1.90 4.47 3.98
N SER A 92 1.87 5.61 4.70
CA SER A 92 2.68 6.78 4.36
C SER A 92 4.19 6.48 4.37
N SER A 93 4.66 5.66 5.30
CA SER A 93 6.06 5.28 5.39
C SER A 93 6.51 4.35 4.26
N TYR A 94 5.60 3.58 3.66
CA TYR A 94 5.89 2.67 2.54
C TYR A 94 5.63 3.31 1.18
N LEU A 95 4.84 4.38 1.11
CA LEU A 95 4.46 5.05 -0.14
C LEU A 95 5.65 5.41 -1.03
N PRO A 96 6.77 5.98 -0.52
CA PRO A 96 7.93 6.31 -1.35
C PRO A 96 8.55 5.08 -2.01
N TRP A 97 8.60 3.95 -1.29
CA TRP A 97 9.13 2.69 -1.79
C TRP A 97 8.21 2.06 -2.84
N ILE A 98 6.90 2.09 -2.59
CA ILE A 98 5.90 1.60 -3.56
C ILE A 98 6.03 2.39 -4.87
N VAL A 99 6.07 3.72 -4.80
CA VAL A 99 6.22 4.59 -5.97
C VAL A 99 7.56 4.33 -6.67
N PHE A 100 8.64 4.14 -5.92
CA PHE A 100 9.95 3.80 -6.48
C PHE A 100 9.91 2.49 -7.29
N PHE A 101 9.36 1.40 -6.74
CA PHE A 101 9.30 0.11 -7.45
C PHE A 101 8.37 0.16 -8.65
N VAL A 102 7.21 0.82 -8.54
CA VAL A 102 6.31 1.02 -9.68
C VAL A 102 7.01 1.81 -10.78
N GLY A 103 7.70 2.89 -10.43
CA GLY A 103 8.49 3.70 -11.36
C GLY A 103 9.61 2.90 -12.03
N LEU A 104 10.31 2.06 -11.26
CA LEU A 104 11.38 1.19 -11.77
C LEU A 104 10.83 0.19 -12.80
N ILE A 105 9.72 -0.48 -12.51
CA ILE A 105 9.09 -1.46 -13.42
C ILE A 105 8.66 -0.77 -14.72
N ILE A 106 7.98 0.37 -14.62
CA ILE A 106 7.56 1.15 -15.80
C ILE A 106 8.79 1.61 -16.60
N GLY A 107 9.83 2.09 -15.93
CA GLY A 107 11.08 2.53 -16.57
C GLY A 107 11.79 1.42 -17.33
N VAL A 108 11.88 0.22 -16.73
CA VAL A 108 12.46 -0.97 -17.39
C VAL A 108 11.63 -1.38 -18.61
N LEU A 109 10.30 -1.45 -18.49
CA LEU A 109 9.42 -1.81 -19.61
C LEU A 109 9.51 -0.81 -20.76
N ALA A 110 9.50 0.49 -20.45
CA ALA A 110 9.68 1.54 -21.46
C ALA A 110 11.07 1.45 -22.12
N GLY A 111 12.12 1.23 -21.33
CA GLY A 111 13.49 1.07 -21.83
C GLY A 111 13.63 -0.12 -22.79
N ILE A 112 13.11 -1.29 -22.41
CA ILE A 112 13.09 -2.49 -23.29
C ILE A 112 12.31 -2.19 -24.57
N GLY A 113 11.15 -1.53 -24.47
CA GLY A 113 10.35 -1.15 -25.63
C GLY A 113 11.07 -0.20 -26.59
N VAL A 114 11.79 0.80 -26.07
CA VAL A 114 12.59 1.73 -26.87
C VAL A 114 13.76 1.02 -27.55
N ILE A 115 14.48 0.16 -26.81
CA ILE A 115 15.58 -0.65 -27.37
C ILE A 115 15.05 -1.54 -28.49
N TYR A 116 13.95 -2.27 -28.25
CA TYR A 116 13.32 -3.12 -29.26
C TYR A 116 12.90 -2.32 -30.50
N LYS A 117 12.27 -1.15 -30.32
CA LYS A 117 11.88 -0.27 -31.43
C LYS A 117 13.09 0.21 -32.22
N TYR A 118 14.16 0.62 -31.53
CA TYR A 118 15.40 1.07 -32.16
C TYR A 118 16.05 -0.05 -32.98
N PHE A 119 16.22 -1.24 -32.42
CA PHE A 119 16.75 -2.40 -33.13
C PHE A 119 15.87 -2.81 -34.32
N LYS A 120 14.55 -2.86 -34.15
CA LYS A 120 13.63 -3.15 -35.26
C LYS A 120 13.71 -2.10 -36.37
N SER A 121 13.86 -0.82 -36.03
CA SER A 121 13.99 0.25 -37.04
C SER A 121 15.32 0.22 -37.80
N LYS A 122 16.42 -0.14 -37.14
CA LYS A 122 17.76 -0.20 -37.74
C LYS A 122 18.05 -1.50 -38.49
N PHE A 123 17.46 -2.61 -38.06
CA PHE A 123 17.80 -3.95 -38.55
C PHE A 123 16.60 -4.72 -39.11
N GLY A 124 15.38 -4.18 -39.04
CA GLY A 124 14.17 -4.84 -39.51
C GLY A 124 13.93 -4.75 -41.03
N GLU A 125 14.69 -3.95 -41.77
CA GLU A 125 14.52 -3.80 -43.23
C GLU A 125 15.28 -4.84 -44.08
N SER A 126 16.10 -5.72 -43.48
CA SER A 126 16.97 -6.62 -44.26
C SER A 126 16.42 -8.02 -44.56
N GLN A 127 15.12 -8.30 -44.37
CA GLN A 127 14.52 -9.59 -44.80
C GLN A 127 13.20 -9.48 -45.57
N ALA A 128 12.96 -8.38 -46.28
CA ALA A 128 11.93 -8.36 -47.32
C ALA A 128 12.53 -8.78 -48.67
N VAL A 129 12.85 -10.07 -48.84
CA VAL A 129 13.05 -10.63 -50.19
C VAL A 129 11.67 -10.85 -50.79
N SER A 130 11.18 -9.86 -51.54
CA SER A 130 10.03 -10.03 -52.45
C SER A 130 10.48 -10.75 -53.75
N PRO A 131 9.54 -11.39 -54.47
CA PRO A 131 9.80 -12.61 -55.22
C PRO A 131 10.41 -12.34 -56.60
N LYS A 132 11.54 -12.99 -56.91
CA LYS A 132 12.10 -12.95 -58.27
C LYS A 132 11.44 -14.03 -59.13
N LYS A 133 10.40 -13.61 -59.86
CA LYS A 133 9.87 -14.29 -61.05
C LYS A 133 11.04 -14.66 -61.98
N ARG A 134 11.20 -15.95 -62.30
CA ARG A 134 11.99 -16.41 -63.45
C ARG A 134 11.22 -17.48 -64.20
N GLU A 135 10.82 -17.13 -65.41
CA GLU A 135 10.35 -18.03 -66.45
C GLU A 135 11.53 -18.84 -67.01
N THR A 136 11.22 -20.08 -67.43
CA THR A 136 11.90 -20.94 -68.44
C THR A 136 13.39 -21.29 -68.21
N THR A 137 13.86 -22.54 -68.32
CA THR A 137 13.63 -23.50 -69.40
C THR A 137 14.19 -24.90 -69.04
N SER A 138 13.42 -25.95 -69.32
CA SER A 138 13.80 -27.26 -69.92
C SER A 138 15.04 -28.04 -69.45
N LYS A 139 14.82 -29.28 -68.94
CA LYS A 139 15.23 -30.54 -69.64
C LYS A 139 14.75 -31.84 -68.94
N LYS A 140 14.07 -32.68 -69.75
CA LYS A 140 13.91 -34.17 -69.77
C LYS A 140 13.30 -34.88 -68.54
N GLN A 141 12.05 -35.35 -68.63
CA GLN A 141 11.57 -36.69 -69.06
C GLN A 141 12.09 -37.84 -68.17
N VAL A 142 11.26 -38.66 -67.53
CA VAL A 142 10.55 -39.84 -68.12
C VAL A 142 9.31 -40.22 -67.24
N PRO A 143 8.26 -40.85 -67.81
CA PRO A 143 6.87 -40.74 -67.37
C PRO A 143 6.39 -41.90 -66.50
N LYS A 144 5.35 -41.66 -65.68
CA LYS A 144 4.44 -42.75 -65.24
C LYS A 144 2.98 -42.39 -65.53
N LYS A 145 2.32 -43.38 -66.12
CA LYS A 145 0.98 -43.42 -66.69
C LYS A 145 -0.12 -43.01 -65.70
N LYS A 146 -1.06 -42.23 -66.26
CA LYS A 146 -2.53 -42.31 -66.14
C LYS A 146 -3.09 -43.25 -65.05
N VAL A 147 -3.90 -42.70 -64.13
CA VAL A 147 -5.35 -43.00 -64.03
C VAL A 147 -6.08 -41.75 -63.47
N LYS A 148 -7.09 -41.28 -64.19
CA LYS A 148 -8.26 -40.51 -63.72
C LYS A 148 -9.49 -41.34 -64.15
N PRO A 149 -10.72 -41.07 -63.69
CA PRO A 149 -11.19 -40.53 -62.41
C PRO A 149 -12.36 -41.39 -61.84
N LYS A 150 -12.85 -41.09 -60.63
CA LYS A 150 -14.27 -41.32 -60.32
C LYS A 150 -14.82 -40.09 -59.60
N ILE A 151 -15.72 -39.41 -60.31
CA ILE A 151 -16.65 -38.39 -59.83
C ILE A 151 -17.78 -39.14 -59.13
N VAL A 152 -18.16 -38.74 -57.92
CA VAL A 152 -19.55 -38.71 -57.46
C VAL A 152 -19.69 -37.49 -56.56
N GLU A 153 -20.57 -36.58 -56.97
CA GLU A 153 -21.15 -35.47 -56.20
C GLU A 153 -21.91 -36.02 -54.99
N GLU A 154 -21.83 -35.37 -53.83
CA GLU A 154 -23.05 -34.77 -53.29
C GLU A 154 -22.74 -33.74 -52.20
N ASP A 155 -23.34 -32.61 -52.46
CA ASP A 155 -23.49 -31.38 -51.70
C ASP A 155 -24.45 -31.62 -50.54
N LEU A 156 -24.10 -31.28 -49.29
CA LEU A 156 -25.08 -30.91 -48.26
C LEU A 156 -24.41 -30.29 -47.03
N LYS A 157 -24.26 -28.97 -47.13
CA LYS A 157 -24.72 -27.97 -46.16
C LYS A 157 -24.98 -28.39 -44.70
N GLU A 158 -24.33 -27.59 -43.86
CA GLU A 158 -24.97 -26.74 -42.85
C GLU A 158 -25.00 -27.24 -41.39
N LYS A 159 -24.29 -26.45 -40.57
CA LYS A 159 -24.51 -26.09 -39.16
C LYS A 159 -25.07 -27.16 -38.23
N ARG A 160 -24.31 -27.43 -37.18
CA ARG A 160 -24.82 -27.19 -35.81
C ARG A 160 -23.75 -26.54 -34.93
N LEU A 161 -23.98 -25.27 -34.63
CA LEU A 161 -23.68 -24.68 -33.33
C LEU A 161 -24.69 -25.24 -32.32
N SER A 162 -24.21 -25.63 -31.14
CA SER A 162 -24.93 -25.42 -29.88
C SER A 162 -23.98 -25.65 -28.71
N PRO A 163 -23.66 -24.60 -27.93
CA PRO A 163 -23.56 -24.70 -26.49
C PRO A 163 -24.96 -24.67 -25.85
N LEU A 164 -25.02 -25.12 -24.59
CA LEU A 164 -26.14 -25.17 -23.63
C LEU A 164 -27.14 -26.32 -23.82
#